data_AF-A0A1B6HAG4-F1
#
_entry.id   AF-A0A1B6HAG4-F1
#
_cell.length_a   1.000
_cell.length_b   1.000
_cell.length_c   1.000
_cell.angle_alpha   90.00
_cell.angle_beta   90.00
_cell.angle_gamma   90.00
#
_symmetry.space_group_name_H-M   'P 1'
#
loop_
_entity.id
_entity.type
_entity.pdbx_description
1 polymer ?
#
loop_
_entity_poly.entity_id
_entity_poly.type
_entity_poly.pdbx_seq_one_letter_code
_entity_poly.pdbx_strand_id
1 'polypeptide(L)'
;DENGKYTLAPNNITINSNILVSDDTQLLNDLRLLNSVKNIKIDSVGKINLNLVQGVPGCGKTTYILNNYKQGDLILFPTRDSAQDFRRRFRNTYPNINNTKINNTFRTVHSFIINLTQHLKQGQKYERLIVDEALMLHAGEIIYAAVLAGAKETMLVGDLNQIPYINRTESLEVKFHNIAEIA
;
A
#
# COMPACT_ATOMS: atom_id res chain seq x y z
N ASP A 1 1.03 -9.69 -28.94
CA ASP A 1 -0.35 -9.60 -29.48
C ASP A 1 -0.78 -8.13 -29.50
N GLU A 2 -2.02 -7.87 -29.90
CA GLU A 2 -2.54 -6.76 -30.72
C GLU A 2 -2.33 -5.31 -30.22
N ASN A 3 -1.55 -5.09 -29.15
CA ASN A 3 -1.18 -3.76 -28.66
C ASN A 3 0.34 -3.56 -28.46
N GLY A 4 1.19 -4.43 -29.00
CA GLY A 4 2.66 -4.25 -28.98
C GLY A 4 3.28 -4.22 -27.57
N LYS A 5 2.52 -4.63 -26.53
CA LYS A 5 2.97 -4.60 -25.13
C LYS A 5 3.87 -5.78 -24.74
N TYR A 6 4.01 -6.77 -25.61
CA TYR A 6 4.78 -7.97 -25.34
C TYR A 6 5.71 -8.26 -26.53
N THR A 7 7.00 -8.31 -26.24
CA THR A 7 8.02 -8.74 -27.20
C THR A 7 8.07 -10.25 -27.20
N LEU A 8 8.00 -10.88 -28.38
CA LEU A 8 8.22 -12.31 -28.50
C LEU A 8 9.66 -12.62 -28.09
N ALA A 9 9.83 -13.65 -27.26
CA ALA A 9 11.14 -14.15 -26.89
C ALA A 9 11.92 -14.56 -28.16
N PRO A 10 13.22 -14.25 -28.27
CA PRO A 10 14.02 -14.59 -29.44
C PRO A 10 14.02 -16.11 -29.71
N ASN A 11 14.00 -16.49 -30.99
CA ASN A 11 13.82 -17.85 -31.51
C ASN A 11 14.84 -18.92 -31.03
N ASN A 12 15.86 -18.54 -30.27
CA ASN A 12 16.90 -19.44 -29.75
C ASN A 12 16.79 -19.73 -28.25
N ILE A 13 15.66 -19.40 -27.61
CA ILE A 13 15.41 -19.83 -26.25
C ILE A 13 14.82 -21.24 -26.34
N THR A 14 15.55 -22.23 -25.80
CA THR A 14 14.98 -23.55 -25.50
C THR A 14 13.84 -23.35 -24.51
N ILE A 15 12.62 -23.21 -25.00
CA ILE A 15 11.44 -23.21 -24.16
C ILE A 15 11.32 -24.64 -23.67
N ASN A 16 11.66 -24.86 -22.40
CA ASN A 16 11.34 -26.13 -21.74
C ASN A 16 9.86 -26.41 -22.00
N SER A 17 9.54 -27.60 -22.53
CA SER A 17 8.16 -27.96 -22.91
C SER A 17 7.18 -27.96 -21.74
N ASN A 18 7.69 -27.91 -20.51
CA ASN A 18 6.92 -27.91 -19.28
C ASN A 18 6.98 -26.53 -18.61
N ILE A 19 5.81 -25.93 -18.39
CA ILE A 19 5.64 -24.68 -17.65
C ILE A 19 5.03 -25.02 -16.29
N LEU A 20 5.65 -24.56 -15.21
CA LEU A 20 5.11 -24.70 -13.87
C LEU A 20 4.17 -23.53 -13.58
N VAL A 21 2.93 -23.84 -13.20
CA VAL A 21 1.91 -22.86 -12.81
C VAL A 21 1.28 -23.28 -11.48
N SER A 22 0.98 -22.29 -10.65
CA SER A 22 0.21 -22.39 -9.41
C SER A 22 -0.51 -21.06 -9.14
N ASP A 23 -1.32 -21.01 -8.09
CA ASP A 23 -1.97 -19.77 -7.65
C ASP A 23 -0.93 -18.65 -7.37
N ASP A 24 0.26 -19.00 -6.86
CA ASP A 24 1.36 -18.06 -6.60
C ASP A 24 1.92 -17.43 -7.89
N THR A 25 1.81 -18.14 -9.03
CA THR A 25 2.30 -17.67 -10.32
C THR A 25 1.31 -16.77 -11.07
N GLN A 26 0.07 -16.62 -10.58
CA GLN A 26 -0.98 -15.89 -11.29
C GLN A 26 -0.70 -14.38 -11.37
N LEU A 27 -0.24 -13.77 -10.27
CA LEU A 27 -0.01 -12.32 -10.19
C LEU A 27 1.46 -11.95 -9.94
N LEU A 28 2.22 -12.82 -9.27
CA LEU A 28 3.64 -12.60 -8.92
C LEU A 28 3.91 -11.21 -8.30
N ASN A 29 2.99 -10.73 -7.46
CA ASN A 29 3.11 -9.41 -6.84
C ASN A 29 4.35 -9.32 -5.93
N ASP A 30 4.77 -10.42 -5.31
CA ASP A 30 5.92 -10.44 -4.41
C ASP A 30 7.22 -10.09 -5.15
N LEU A 31 7.40 -10.60 -6.37
CA LEU A 31 8.55 -10.25 -7.21
C LEU A 31 8.51 -8.76 -7.60
N ARG A 32 7.32 -8.22 -7.85
CA ARG A 32 7.14 -6.79 -8.16
C ARG A 32 7.44 -5.92 -6.95
N LEU A 33 6.95 -6.30 -5.76
CA LEU A 33 7.24 -5.62 -4.50
C LEU A 33 8.74 -5.61 -4.22
N LEU A 34 9.40 -6.77 -4.28
CA LEU A 34 10.84 -6.90 -4.10
C LEU A 34 11.59 -5.96 -5.04
N ASN A 35 11.25 -5.97 -6.33
CA ASN A 35 11.90 -5.10 -7.32
C ASN A 35 11.66 -3.60 -7.05
N SER A 36 10.52 -3.23 -6.49
CA SER A 36 10.21 -1.84 -6.13
C SER A 36 10.94 -1.38 -4.87
N VAL A 37 11.27 -2.28 -3.93
CA VAL A 37 11.86 -1.89 -2.63
C VAL A 37 13.33 -2.22 -2.46
N LYS A 38 13.89 -3.18 -3.21
CA LYS A 38 15.27 -3.71 -3.01
C LYS A 38 16.39 -2.67 -3.02
N ASN A 39 16.18 -1.53 -3.68
CA ASN A 39 17.16 -0.46 -3.79
C ASN A 39 16.83 0.75 -2.90
N ILE A 40 15.72 0.71 -2.17
CA ILE A 40 15.34 1.77 -1.25
C ILE A 40 16.19 1.62 0.01
N LYS A 41 17.01 2.62 0.29
CA LYS A 41 17.74 2.71 1.54
C LYS A 41 16.85 3.30 2.62
N ILE A 42 16.59 2.53 3.67
CA ILE A 42 15.89 3.02 4.87
C ILE A 42 16.94 3.51 5.86
N ASP A 43 17.59 4.64 5.53
CA ASP A 43 18.68 5.18 6.36
C ASP A 43 18.17 5.97 7.59
N SER A 44 16.85 6.19 7.71
CA SER A 44 16.29 7.02 8.78
C SER A 44 14.86 6.67 9.19
N VAL A 45 14.63 5.45 9.70
CA VAL A 45 13.35 5.07 10.34
C VAL A 45 12.98 6.05 11.47
N GLY A 46 13.97 6.49 12.26
CA GLY A 46 13.77 7.38 13.42
C GLY A 46 13.28 8.81 13.10
N LYS A 47 13.02 9.15 11.83
CA LYS A 47 12.41 10.43 11.44
C LYS A 47 10.92 10.31 11.10
N ILE A 48 10.38 9.10 11.04
CA ILE A 48 8.98 8.87 10.67
C ILE A 48 8.13 9.01 11.93
N ASN A 49 7.28 10.02 11.98
CA ASN A 49 6.33 10.20 13.08
C ASN A 49 5.13 9.26 12.86
N LEU A 50 5.07 8.16 13.61
CA LEU A 50 3.97 7.21 13.60
C LEU A 50 2.97 7.57 14.70
N ASN A 51 1.68 7.65 14.37
CA ASN A 51 0.62 7.95 15.35
C ASN A 51 -0.50 6.93 15.22
N LEU A 52 -0.64 6.03 16.19
CA LEU A 52 -1.73 5.05 16.24
C LEU A 52 -3.02 5.69 16.75
N VAL A 53 -4.08 5.59 15.94
CA VAL A 53 -5.45 5.97 16.27
C VAL A 53 -6.28 4.69 16.40
N GLN A 54 -6.59 4.35 17.65
CA GLN A 54 -7.38 3.17 17.96
C GLN A 54 -8.88 3.47 17.80
N GLY A 55 -9.61 2.57 17.16
CA GLY A 55 -11.07 2.60 17.15
C GLY A 55 -11.68 1.21 17.01
N VAL A 56 -12.65 0.89 17.86
CA VAL A 56 -13.40 -0.38 17.83
C VAL A 56 -14.20 -0.56 16.52
N PRO A 57 -14.75 -1.74 16.21
CA PRO A 57 -15.60 -1.92 15.03
C PRO A 57 -16.83 -1.01 15.12
N GLY A 58 -17.23 -0.41 13.99
CA GLY A 58 -18.41 0.45 13.93
C GLY A 58 -18.25 1.86 14.52
N CYS A 59 -17.11 2.23 15.14
CA CYS A 59 -16.90 3.59 15.67
C CYS A 59 -16.74 4.69 14.61
N GLY A 60 -16.77 4.33 13.33
CA GLY A 60 -16.69 5.30 12.23
C GLY A 60 -15.29 5.71 11.83
N LYS A 61 -14.25 4.88 12.05
CA LYS A 61 -12.84 5.13 11.62
C LYS A 61 -12.74 5.65 10.19
N THR A 62 -13.32 4.94 9.23
CA THR A 62 -13.33 5.33 7.81
C THR A 62 -14.05 6.67 7.58
N THR A 63 -15.15 6.92 8.28
CA THR A 63 -15.88 8.20 8.23
C THR A 63 -15.06 9.34 8.83
N TYR A 64 -14.34 9.08 9.92
CA TYR A 64 -13.39 10.02 10.52
C TYR A 64 -12.30 10.41 9.52
N ILE A 65 -11.71 9.44 8.82
CA ILE A 65 -10.71 9.71 7.78
C ILE A 65 -11.32 10.55 6.64
N LEU A 66 -12.51 10.20 6.14
CA LEU A 66 -13.20 10.94 5.09
C LEU A 66 -13.43 12.42 5.47
N ASN A 67 -13.89 12.67 6.70
CA ASN A 67 -14.21 14.02 7.18
C ASN A 67 -12.95 14.85 7.49
N ASN A 68 -11.81 14.21 7.75
CA ASN A 68 -10.55 14.87 8.10
C ASN A 68 -9.52 14.87 6.97
N TYR A 69 -9.90 14.40 5.78
CA TYR A 69 -9.05 14.42 4.60
C TYR A 69 -8.67 15.86 4.21
N LYS A 70 -7.39 16.05 3.88
CA LYS A 70 -6.82 17.31 3.41
C LYS A 70 -6.08 17.09 2.10
N GLN A 71 -6.00 18.14 1.28
CA GLN A 71 -5.11 18.11 0.12
C GLN A 71 -3.67 17.93 0.60
N GLY A 72 -2.94 16.99 -0.01
CA GLY A 72 -1.60 16.61 0.45
C GLY A 72 -1.57 15.27 1.18
N ASP A 73 -2.73 14.72 1.54
CA ASP A 73 -2.83 13.38 2.14
C ASP A 73 -2.67 12.28 1.10
N LEU A 74 -2.09 11.16 1.55
CA LEU A 74 -2.14 9.85 0.90
C LEU A 74 -2.87 8.90 1.83
N ILE A 75 -3.88 8.17 1.34
CA ILE A 75 -4.62 7.18 2.16
C ILE A 75 -4.42 5.80 1.57
N LEU A 76 -3.86 4.90 2.37
CA LEU A 76 -3.55 3.54 2.00
C LEU A 76 -4.40 2.52 2.76
N PHE A 77 -4.69 1.41 2.08
CA PHE A 77 -5.52 0.33 2.59
C PHE A 77 -4.83 -1.02 2.41
N PRO A 78 -5.08 -2.02 3.26
CA PRO A 78 -4.58 -3.38 3.07
C PRO A 78 -5.23 -4.07 1.87
N THR A 79 -6.54 -3.86 1.67
CA THR A 79 -7.32 -4.59 0.66
C THR A 79 -7.84 -3.66 -0.45
N ARG A 80 -8.08 -4.26 -1.63
CA ARG A 80 -8.69 -3.56 -2.77
C ARG A 80 -10.12 -3.12 -2.44
N ASP A 81 -10.85 -3.93 -1.70
CA ASP A 81 -12.26 -3.68 -1.36
C ASP A 81 -12.37 -2.47 -0.43
N SER A 82 -11.53 -2.37 0.61
CA SER A 82 -11.46 -1.21 1.49
C SER A 82 -11.16 0.07 0.71
N ALA A 83 -10.18 0.01 -0.21
CA ALA A 83 -9.86 1.16 -1.07
C ALA A 83 -11.02 1.53 -2.01
N GLN A 84 -11.72 0.56 -2.59
CA GLN A 84 -12.84 0.81 -3.49
C GLN A 84 -14.04 1.39 -2.76
N ASP A 85 -14.39 0.87 -1.59
CA ASP A 85 -15.45 1.39 -0.73
C ASP A 85 -15.15 2.84 -0.32
N PHE A 86 -13.92 3.12 0.14
CA PHE A 86 -13.51 4.48 0.48
C PHE A 86 -13.66 5.44 -0.69
N ARG A 87 -13.16 5.08 -1.88
CA ARG A 87 -13.29 5.90 -3.09
C ARG A 87 -14.76 6.14 -3.46
N ARG A 88 -15.62 5.14 -3.31
CA ARG A 88 -17.07 5.28 -3.56
C ARG A 88 -17.69 6.31 -2.61
N ARG A 89 -17.45 6.18 -1.31
CA ARG A 89 -17.94 7.14 -0.30
C ARG A 89 -17.40 8.54 -0.57
N PHE A 90 -16.11 8.66 -0.85
CA PHE A 90 -15.47 9.94 -1.16
C PHE A 90 -16.07 10.62 -2.39
N ARG A 91 -16.38 9.88 -3.47
CA ARG A 91 -17.05 10.44 -4.66
C ARG A 91 -18.44 10.99 -4.33
N ASN A 92 -19.18 10.31 -3.47
CA ASN A 92 -20.51 10.76 -3.06
C ASN A 92 -20.42 12.08 -2.26
N THR A 93 -19.38 12.24 -1.44
CA THR A 93 -19.16 13.47 -0.66
C THR A 93 -18.55 14.60 -1.51
N TYR A 94 -17.68 14.27 -2.47
CA TYR A 94 -16.93 15.23 -3.28
C TYR A 94 -17.04 14.92 -4.80
N PRO A 95 -18.22 15.14 -5.42
CA PRO A 95 -18.49 14.71 -6.79
C PRO A 95 -17.64 15.42 -7.85
N ASN A 96 -17.09 16.60 -7.53
CA ASN A 96 -16.31 17.41 -8.48
C ASN A 96 -14.84 16.99 -8.59
N ILE A 97 -14.36 16.04 -7.78
CA ILE A 97 -12.96 15.62 -7.81
C ILE A 97 -12.76 14.54 -8.88
N ASN A 98 -11.79 14.79 -9.77
CA ASN A 98 -11.45 13.87 -10.86
C ASN A 98 -11.02 12.47 -10.35
N ASN A 99 -11.54 11.42 -11.00
CA ASN A 99 -11.24 10.01 -10.71
C ASN A 99 -9.74 9.66 -10.69
N THR A 100 -8.93 10.25 -11.56
CA THR A 100 -7.47 10.05 -11.59
C THR A 100 -6.83 10.58 -10.31
N LYS A 101 -7.29 11.72 -9.79
CA LYS A 101 -6.82 12.27 -8.51
C LYS A 101 -7.19 11.31 -7.38
N ILE A 102 -8.47 10.90 -7.32
CA ILE A 102 -8.99 9.93 -6.34
C ILE A 102 -8.18 8.62 -6.34
N ASN A 103 -7.93 8.05 -7.53
CA ASN A 103 -7.20 6.79 -7.67
C ASN A 103 -5.71 6.91 -7.32
N ASN A 104 -5.11 8.09 -7.47
CA ASN A 104 -3.72 8.35 -7.06
C ASN A 104 -3.60 8.63 -5.55
N THR A 105 -4.65 9.17 -4.93
CA THR A 105 -4.68 9.54 -3.50
C THR A 105 -5.11 8.39 -2.60
N PHE A 106 -6.04 7.53 -3.03
CA PHE A 106 -6.57 6.43 -2.22
C PHE A 106 -6.21 5.10 -2.87
N ARG A 107 -5.35 4.29 -2.26
CA ARG A 107 -4.75 3.11 -2.92
C ARG A 107 -4.53 1.95 -1.95
N THR A 108 -4.32 0.75 -2.47
CA THR A 108 -3.75 -0.30 -1.61
C THR A 108 -2.27 -0.01 -1.36
N VAL A 109 -1.75 -0.43 -0.21
CA VAL A 109 -0.33 -0.29 0.14
C VAL A 109 0.56 -0.87 -0.95
N HIS A 110 0.29 -2.10 -1.39
CA HIS A 110 1.05 -2.74 -2.46
C HIS A 110 0.97 -1.99 -3.78
N SER A 111 -0.21 -1.49 -4.16
CA SER A 111 -0.33 -0.72 -5.40
C SER A 111 0.55 0.51 -5.36
N PHE A 112 0.58 1.21 -4.22
CA PHE A 112 1.41 2.38 -4.01
C PHE A 112 2.91 2.06 -4.05
N ILE A 113 3.36 1.04 -3.33
CA ILE A 113 4.77 0.61 -3.34
C ILE A 113 5.22 0.17 -4.74
N ILE A 114 4.40 -0.65 -5.41
CA ILE A 114 4.75 -1.18 -6.74
C ILE A 114 4.78 -0.06 -7.78
N ASN A 115 3.84 0.89 -7.72
CA ASN A 115 3.68 1.91 -8.75
C ASN A 115 3.73 3.31 -8.15
N LEU A 116 4.84 4.01 -8.39
CA LEU A 116 4.98 5.42 -8.04
C LEU A 116 3.82 6.25 -8.64
N THR A 117 3.23 7.11 -7.81
CA THR A 117 2.21 8.07 -8.25
C THR A 117 2.83 9.13 -9.13
N GLN A 118 2.02 9.79 -9.97
CA GLN A 118 2.49 10.92 -10.76
C GLN A 118 3.04 12.06 -9.87
N HIS A 119 2.44 12.24 -8.68
CA HIS A 119 2.90 13.16 -7.65
C HIS A 119 4.37 12.92 -7.28
N LEU A 120 4.73 11.67 -6.95
CA LEU A 120 6.11 11.31 -6.62
C LEU A 120 7.05 11.39 -7.83
N LYS A 121 6.59 11.01 -9.02
CA LYS A 121 7.38 11.11 -10.26
C LYS A 121 7.77 12.55 -10.60
N GLN A 122 6.99 13.53 -10.14
CA GLN A 122 7.26 14.96 -10.27
C GLN A 122 8.12 15.51 -9.12
N GLY A 123 8.72 14.64 -8.30
CA GLY A 123 9.56 15.02 -7.16
C GLY A 123 8.80 15.60 -5.96
N GLN A 124 7.47 15.52 -5.97
CA GLN A 124 6.65 16.02 -4.86
C GLN A 124 6.59 15.01 -3.72
N LYS A 125 6.18 15.47 -2.54
CA LYS A 125 5.99 14.65 -1.34
C LYS A 125 4.57 14.77 -0.82
N TYR A 126 4.11 13.76 -0.10
CA TYR A 126 2.86 13.87 0.65
C TYR A 126 3.11 14.57 1.98
N GLU A 127 2.10 15.27 2.50
CA GLU A 127 2.20 15.90 3.82
C GLU A 127 1.96 14.85 4.90
N ARG A 128 0.88 14.07 4.73
CA ARG A 128 0.44 13.04 5.66
C ARG A 128 0.20 11.72 4.92
N LEU A 129 0.67 10.63 5.52
CA LEU A 129 0.26 9.29 5.15
C LEU A 129 -0.80 8.81 6.16
N ILE A 130 -1.93 8.31 5.70
CA ILE A 130 -2.95 7.68 6.52
C ILE A 130 -3.06 6.23 6.07
N VAL A 131 -2.97 5.28 6.99
CA VAL A 131 -3.16 3.86 6.71
C VAL A 131 -4.39 3.39 7.47
N ASP A 132 -5.48 3.06 6.75
CA ASP A 132 -6.69 2.49 7.34
C ASP A 132 -6.50 0.98 7.51
N GLU A 133 -7.05 0.42 8.59
CA GLU A 133 -6.82 -0.96 9.04
C GLU A 133 -5.33 -1.35 9.09
N ALA A 134 -4.50 -0.44 9.62
CA ALA A 134 -3.04 -0.53 9.59
C ALA A 134 -2.49 -1.78 10.28
N LEU A 135 -3.16 -2.29 11.30
CA LEU A 135 -2.68 -3.42 12.11
C LEU A 135 -2.71 -4.75 11.35
N MET A 136 -3.43 -4.83 10.22
CA MET A 136 -3.47 -6.01 9.36
C MET A 136 -2.21 -6.15 8.47
N LEU A 137 -1.35 -5.14 8.43
CA LEU A 137 -0.18 -5.05 7.57
C LEU A 137 1.11 -5.32 8.35
N HIS A 138 2.12 -5.83 7.63
CA HIS A 138 3.45 -5.92 8.19
C HIS A 138 4.04 -4.50 8.37
N ALA A 139 4.63 -4.21 9.52
CA ALA A 139 5.14 -2.87 9.82
C ALA A 139 6.13 -2.34 8.76
N GLY A 140 6.99 -3.22 8.23
CA GLY A 140 7.89 -2.91 7.12
C GLY A 140 7.19 -2.36 5.87
N GLU A 141 5.99 -2.82 5.54
CA GLU A 141 5.22 -2.31 4.38
C GLU A 141 4.78 -0.87 4.61
N ILE A 142 4.37 -0.55 5.83
CA ILE A 142 3.98 0.80 6.25
C ILE A 142 5.20 1.71 6.24
N ILE A 143 6.35 1.24 6.75
CA ILE A 143 7.61 2.01 6.76
C ILE A 143 8.06 2.30 5.32
N TYR A 144 8.08 1.30 4.42
CA TYR A 144 8.41 1.53 3.02
C TYR A 144 7.46 2.54 2.38
N ALA A 145 6.15 2.44 2.65
CA ALA A 145 5.18 3.39 2.15
C ALA A 145 5.42 4.81 2.68
N ALA A 146 5.73 4.97 3.97
CA ALA A 146 6.02 6.27 4.59
C ALA A 146 7.30 6.91 4.00
N VAL A 147 8.36 6.12 3.83
CA VAL A 147 9.61 6.56 3.20
C VAL A 147 9.37 7.00 1.75
N LEU A 148 8.67 6.17 0.97
CA LEU A 148 8.34 6.48 -0.42
C LEU A 148 7.45 7.71 -0.57
N ALA A 149 6.48 7.88 0.33
CA ALA A 149 5.61 9.04 0.33
C ALA A 149 6.35 10.34 0.68
N GLY A 150 7.48 10.24 1.37
CA GLY A 150 8.18 11.40 1.93
C GLY A 150 7.32 12.15 2.95
N ALA A 151 6.36 11.46 3.58
CA ALA A 151 5.39 12.04 4.50
C ALA A 151 6.07 12.50 5.79
N LYS A 152 5.61 13.63 6.34
CA LYS A 152 6.11 14.15 7.63
C LYS A 152 5.47 13.44 8.81
N GLU A 153 4.23 13.02 8.63
CA GLU A 153 3.46 12.29 9.63
C GLU A 153 2.71 11.11 9.01
N THR A 154 2.63 10.03 9.77
CA THR A 154 1.93 8.80 9.39
C THR A 154 0.90 8.47 10.47
N MET A 155 -0.37 8.57 10.12
CA MET A 155 -1.49 8.18 10.97
C MET A 155 -1.88 6.73 10.66
N LEU A 156 -1.83 5.90 11.70
CA LEU A 156 -2.18 4.48 11.62
C LEU A 156 -3.56 4.31 12.25
N VAL A 157 -4.56 3.98 11.45
CA VAL A 157 -5.93 3.83 11.94
C VAL A 157 -6.24 2.33 12.02
N GLY A 158 -6.71 1.85 13.17
CA GLY A 158 -6.94 0.42 13.35
C GLY A 158 -7.53 0.05 14.70
N ASP A 159 -7.60 -1.25 14.96
CA ASP A 159 -8.16 -1.83 16.17
C ASP A 159 -7.29 -2.96 16.72
N LEU A 160 -6.68 -2.76 17.89
CA LEU A 160 -5.79 -3.73 18.54
C LEU A 160 -6.49 -5.06 18.88
N ASN A 161 -7.82 -5.05 18.96
CA ASN A 161 -8.61 -6.26 19.25
C ASN A 161 -9.07 -6.99 17.99
N GLN A 162 -8.79 -6.45 16.80
CA GLN A 162 -9.04 -7.15 15.54
C GLN A 162 -7.82 -7.97 15.11
N ILE A 163 -8.03 -8.81 14.10
CA ILE A 163 -7.00 -9.70 13.57
C ILE A 163 -5.81 -8.87 13.06
N PRO A 164 -4.62 -9.00 13.67
CA PRO A 164 -3.43 -8.28 13.24
C PRO A 164 -2.82 -8.96 12.00
N TYR A 165 -1.68 -8.46 11.54
CA TYR A 165 -0.86 -9.14 10.55
C TYR A 165 -0.60 -10.61 10.95
N ILE A 166 -0.82 -11.51 9.99
CA ILE A 166 -0.54 -12.94 10.12
C ILE A 166 0.52 -13.30 9.08
N ASN A 167 1.65 -13.83 9.54
CA ASN A 167 2.63 -14.43 8.65
C ASN A 167 2.06 -15.72 8.05
N ARG A 168 2.07 -15.81 6.71
CA ARG A 168 1.58 -16.98 5.97
C ARG A 168 2.70 -17.89 5.47
N THR A 169 3.95 -17.51 5.71
CA THR A 169 5.14 -18.30 5.33
C THR A 169 5.64 -19.05 6.56
N GLU A 170 5.13 -20.28 6.74
CA GLU A 170 5.37 -21.11 7.95
C GLU A 170 6.85 -21.33 8.27
N SER A 171 7.71 -21.40 7.24
CA SER A 171 9.15 -21.64 7.39
C SER A 171 9.98 -20.37 7.67
N LEU A 172 9.36 -19.19 7.68
CA LEU A 172 10.05 -17.92 7.88
C LEU A 172 9.60 -17.28 9.19
N GLU A 173 10.52 -17.14 10.14
CA GLU A 173 10.27 -16.30 11.30
C GLU A 173 10.38 -14.82 10.89
N VAL A 174 9.27 -14.10 10.99
CA VAL A 174 9.21 -12.67 10.64
C VAL A 174 9.35 -11.85 11.92
N LYS A 175 10.32 -10.92 11.94
CA LYS A 175 10.58 -10.01 13.06
C LYS A 175 10.06 -8.61 12.76
N PHE A 176 9.73 -7.85 13.80
CA PHE A 176 9.27 -6.46 13.69
C PHE A 176 8.05 -6.31 12.76
N HIS A 177 7.15 -7.30 12.76
CA HIS A 177 5.98 -7.29 11.90
C HIS A 177 4.83 -6.45 12.47
N ASN A 178 4.78 -6.31 13.80
CA ASN A 178 3.70 -5.62 14.48
C ASN A 178 3.95 -4.11 14.52
N ILE A 179 3.15 -3.35 13.78
CA ILE A 179 3.31 -1.89 13.73
C ILE A 179 3.00 -1.23 15.09
N ALA A 180 2.16 -1.84 15.93
CA ALA A 180 1.83 -1.30 17.25
C ALA A 180 2.98 -1.36 18.25
N GLU A 181 4.02 -2.16 18.00
CA GLU A 181 5.23 -2.22 18.83
C GLU A 181 6.25 -1.13 18.48
N ILE A 182 6.06 -0.45 17.34
CA ILE A 182 6.99 0.55 16.79
C ILE A 182 6.33 1.94 16.71
N ALA A 183 5.00 1.99 16.71
CA ALA A 183 4.19 3.20 16.67
C ALA A 183 4.00 3.86 18.05
#